data_AF-A0A350ZZN3-F1
#
_entry.id   AF-A0A350ZZN3-F1
#
_cell.length_a   1.000
_cell.length_b   1.000
_cell.length_c   1.000
_cell.angle_alpha   90.00
_cell.angle_beta   90.00
_cell.angle_gamma   90.00
#
_symmetry.space_group_name_H-M   'P 1'
#
loop_
_entity.id
_entity.type
_entity.pdbx_description
1 polymer ?
#
loop_
_entity_poly.entity_id
_entity_poly.type
_entity_poly.pdbx_seq_one_letter_code
_entity_poly.pdbx_strand_id
1 'polypeptide(L)' 'MTAAKPDYLERILNAQVYDVAVETPLDLAANLSARTHNRIFLKREDMQPVFSFKIRG' A
#
# COMPACT_ATOMS: atom_id res chain seq x y z
N MET A 1 -19.77 7.47 28.68
CA MET A 1 -18.70 6.49 28.37
C MET A 1 -18.29 6.71 26.93
N THR A 2 -17.17 7.38 26.68
CA THR A 2 -16.68 7.63 25.31
C THR A 2 -16.18 6.31 24.73
N ALA A 3 -16.73 5.88 23.60
CA ALA A 3 -16.27 4.70 22.88
C ALA A 3 -14.75 4.80 22.65
N ALA A 4 -14.01 3.78 23.09
CA ALA A 4 -12.59 3.66 22.76
C ALA A 4 -12.46 3.69 21.24
N LYS A 5 -11.56 4.54 20.71
CA LYS A 5 -11.29 4.58 19.28
C LYS A 5 -10.87 3.17 18.85
N PRO A 6 -11.41 2.64 17.73
CA PRO A 6 -10.98 1.34 17.25
C PRO A 6 -9.46 1.38 17.04
N ASP A 7 -8.76 0.39 17.56
CA ASP A 7 -7.33 0.25 17.35
C ASP A 7 -7.10 -0.14 15.88
N TYR A 8 -6.81 0.87 15.06
CA TYR A 8 -6.54 0.67 13.64
C TYR A 8 -5.27 -0.16 13.41
N LEU A 9 -4.31 -0.14 14.32
CA LEU A 9 -3.10 -0.96 14.19
C LEU A 9 -3.48 -2.44 14.31
N GLU A 10 -4.21 -2.80 15.35
CA GLU A 10 -4.71 -4.17 15.54
C GLU A 10 -5.56 -4.63 14.35
N ARG A 11 -6.45 -3.77 13.85
CA ARG A 11 -7.30 -4.08 12.69
C ARG A 11 -6.51 -4.25 11.40
N ILE A 12 -5.49 -3.43 11.15
CA ILE A 12 -4.64 -3.54 9.95
C ILE A 12 -3.81 -4.83 10.00
N LEU A 13 -3.24 -5.17 11.16
CA LEU A 13 -2.41 -6.37 11.33
C LEU A 13 -3.19 -7.67 11.17
N ASN A 14 -4.47 -7.67 11.56
CA ASN A 14 -5.34 -8.85 11.50
C ASN A 14 -6.20 -8.92 10.23
N ALA A 15 -6.10 -7.95 9.30
CA ALA A 15 -6.91 -7.95 8.10
C ALA A 15 -6.49 -9.05 7.11
N GLN A 16 -7.45 -9.83 6.61
CA GLN A 16 -7.21 -10.91 5.63
C GLN A 16 -7.08 -10.40 4.19
N VAL A 17 -6.30 -9.34 3.98
CA VAL A 17 -6.16 -8.71 2.65
C VAL A 17 -5.44 -9.61 1.65
N TYR A 18 -4.61 -10.54 2.15
CA TYR A 18 -3.76 -11.39 1.30
C TYR A 18 -4.49 -12.59 0.69
N ASP A 19 -5.73 -12.85 1.09
CA ASP A 19 -6.59 -13.85 0.44
C ASP A 19 -6.90 -13.44 -1.02
N VAL A 20 -6.82 -12.14 -1.32
CA VAL A 20 -7.17 -11.55 -2.63
C VAL A 20 -6.12 -10.60 -3.19
N ALA A 21 -5.29 -9.99 -2.34
CA ALA A 21 -4.26 -9.02 -2.74
C ALA A 21 -2.85 -9.60 -2.59
N VAL A 22 -1.93 -9.10 -3.41
CA VAL A 22 -0.50 -9.42 -3.29
C VAL A 22 0.29 -8.27 -2.67
N GLU A 23 1.48 -8.57 -2.16
CA GLU A 23 2.47 -7.53 -1.91
C GLU A 23 3.03 -7.05 -3.25
N THR A 24 2.72 -5.80 -3.61
CA THR A 24 3.14 -5.20 -4.88
C THR A 24 4.56 -4.63 -4.78
N PRO A 25 5.31 -4.50 -5.88
CA PRO A 25 6.66 -3.94 -5.85
C PRO A 25 6.73 -2.49 -5.34
N LEU A 26 7.88 -2.14 -4.74
CA LEU A 26 8.29 -0.77 -4.45
C LEU A 26 9.46 -0.41 -5.39
N ASP A 27 9.13 0.16 -6.54
CA ASP A 27 10.08 0.40 -7.62
C ASP A 27 10.78 1.76 -7.47
N LEU A 28 12.09 1.82 -7.68
CA LEU A 28 12.81 3.10 -7.80
C LEU A 28 12.49 3.75 -9.16
N ALA A 29 11.93 4.96 -9.13
CA ALA A 29 11.73 5.77 -10.33
C ALA A 29 13.04 6.50 -10.67
N ALA A 30 13.99 5.81 -11.30
CA ALA A 30 15.36 6.30 -11.53
C ALA A 30 15.41 7.67 -12.24
N ASN A 31 14.67 7.83 -13.33
CA ASN A 31 14.65 9.09 -14.10
C ASN A 31 14.09 10.26 -13.29
N LEU A 32 13.01 10.03 -12.55
CA LEU A 32 12.38 11.07 -11.73
C LEU A 32 13.26 11.40 -10.51
N SER A 33 13.90 10.39 -9.94
CA SER A 33 14.86 10.54 -8.85
C SER A 33 16.05 11.40 -9.26
N ALA A 34 16.65 11.12 -10.42
CA ALA A 34 17.74 11.91 -10.98
C ALA A 34 17.33 13.36 -11.25
N ARG A 35 16.15 13.58 -11.87
CA ARG A 35 15.65 14.93 -12.19
C ARG A 35 15.39 15.78 -10.95
N THR A 36 14.87 15.16 -9.89
CA THR A 36 14.46 15.87 -8.66
C THR A 36 15.54 15.88 -7.59
N HIS A 37 16.67 15.20 -7.81
CA HIS A 37 17.72 15.01 -6.81
C HIS A 37 17.21 14.37 -5.50
N ASN A 38 16.22 13.49 -5.60
CA ASN A 38 15.60 12.80 -4.47
C ASN A 38 15.42 11.31 -4.79
N ARG A 39 15.28 10.44 -3.79
CA ARG A 39 14.94 9.03 -4.01
C ARG A 39 13.42 8.90 -4.10
N ILE A 40 12.89 8.71 -5.31
CA ILE A 40 11.46 8.56 -5.53
C ILE A 40 11.14 7.11 -5.82
N PHE A 41 10.22 6.57 -5.02
CA PHE A 41 9.74 5.20 -5.15
C PHE A 41 8.27 5.18 -5.54
N LEU A 42 7.86 4.16 -6.29
CA LEU A 42 6.49 3.90 -6.70
C LEU A 42 6.03 2.59 -6.08
N LYS A 43 5.01 2.64 -5.23
CA LYS A 43 4.32 1.42 -4.76
C LYS A 43 3.30 1.02 -5.82
N ARG A 44 3.54 -0.12 -6.48
CA ARG A 44 2.85 -0.56 -7.70
C ARG A 44 1.49 -1.22 -7.45
N GLU A 45 0.57 -0.53 -6.78
CA GLU A 45 -0.78 -1.05 -6.52
C GLU A 45 -1.63 -1.27 -7.79
N ASP A 46 -1.19 -0.75 -8.93
CA ASP A 46 -1.71 -1.09 -10.25
C ASP A 46 -1.45 -2.54 -10.65
N MET A 47 -0.50 -3.23 -10.02
CA MET A 47 -0.18 -4.64 -10.32
C MET A 47 -1.06 -5.65 -9.57
N GLN A 48 -2.06 -5.18 -8.83
CA GLN A 48 -3.08 -6.07 -8.27
C GLN A 48 -3.93 -6.73 -9.37
N PRO A 49 -4.61 -7.87 -9.10
CA PRO A 49 -5.48 -8.54 -10.09
C PRO A 49 -6.60 -7.66 -10.66
N VAL A 50 -7.02 -6.63 -9.93
CA VAL A 50 -8.06 -5.65 -10.34
C VAL A 50 -7.47 -4.29 -10.73
N PHE A 51 -6.18 -4.22 -11.00
CA PHE A 51 -5.44 -3.03 -11.41
C PHE A 51 -5.54 -1.82 -10.45
N SER A 52 -5.90 -2.06 -9.18
CA SER A 52 -5.95 -1.02 -8.18
C SER A 52 -5.89 -1.58 -6.76
N PHE A 53 -5.56 -0.72 -5.80
CA PHE A 53 -5.52 -1.03 -4.37
C PHE A 53 -6.89 -1.38 -3.75
N LYS A 54 -8.00 -1.13 -4.47
CA LYS A 54 -9.36 -1.23 -3.90
C LYS A 54 -9.72 -2.63 -3.43
N ILE A 55 -9.03 -3.66 -3.92
CA ILE A 55 -9.21 -5.06 -3.48
C ILE A 55 -8.82 -5.31 -2.01
N ARG A 56 -8.10 -4.37 -1.38
CA ARG A 56 -7.63 -4.50 0.00
C ARG A 56 -8.64 -4.02 1.06
N GLY A 57 -9.62 -3.20 0.69
CA GLY A 57 -10.55 -2.54 1.62
C GLY A 57 -11.97 -3.08 1.47
#